data_AF-A0A497G0A5-F1
#
_entry.id   AF-A0A497G0A5-F1
#
_cell.length_a   1.000
_cell.length_b   1.000
_cell.length_c   1.000
_cell.angle_alpha   90.00
_cell.angle_beta   90.00
_cell.angle_gamma   90.00
#
_symmetry.space_group_name_H-M   'P 1'
#
loop_
_entity.id
_entity.type
_entity.pdbx_description
1 polymer ?
#
loop_
_entity_poly.entity_id
_entity_poly.type
_entity_poly.pdbx_seq_one_letter_code
_entity_poly.pdbx_strand_id
1 'polypeptide(L)'
;MGAVVKIVKCPKCKTEILIDQNELELAASKAKRGAGLYSLAFDHEDHVVIIYIDETGNIRGVEASPLLRSEVPLFVKIDIVPIPKPREKMPSLKRLSREELAVLCHCDGSTSLREISEALGIPYGRVKAIVETLYGAGYISKLKEVVLE
;
A
#
# COMPACT_ATOMS: atom_id res chain seq x y z
N MET A 1 16.31 -6.92 16.27
CA MET A 1 15.57 -8.06 15.67
C MET A 1 14.34 -8.28 16.53
N GLY A 2 13.15 -7.94 16.01
CA GLY A 2 11.89 -8.18 16.72
C GLY A 2 11.57 -9.67 16.80
N ALA A 3 10.73 -10.08 17.74
CA ALA A 3 10.21 -11.44 17.77
C ALA A 3 9.37 -11.69 16.51
N VAL A 4 9.54 -12.83 15.86
CA VAL A 4 8.69 -13.25 14.74
C VAL A 4 7.32 -13.63 15.27
N VAL A 5 6.26 -13.05 14.73
CA VAL A 5 4.91 -13.22 15.29
C VAL A 5 3.93 -13.82 14.30
N LYS A 6 4.14 -13.63 12.99
CA LYS A 6 3.32 -14.26 11.95
C LYS A 6 4.16 -14.83 10.82
N ILE A 7 3.74 -16.00 10.34
CA ILE A 7 4.33 -16.67 9.18
C ILE A 7 3.26 -16.77 8.10
N VAL A 8 3.58 -16.29 6.90
CA VAL A 8 2.67 -16.28 5.76
C VAL A 8 3.31 -16.97 4.58
N LYS A 9 2.56 -17.84 3.89
CA LYS A 9 3.05 -18.49 2.66
C LYS A 9 2.70 -17.67 1.44
N CYS A 10 3.70 -17.38 0.62
CA CYS A 10 3.46 -16.76 -0.68
C CYS A 10 2.53 -17.64 -1.53
N PRO A 11 1.46 -17.09 -2.12
CA PRO A 11 0.52 -17.86 -2.92
C PRO A 11 1.13 -18.37 -4.22
N LYS A 12 2.16 -17.70 -4.76
CA LYS A 12 2.85 -18.02 -6.03
C LYS A 12 3.99 -19.02 -5.85
N CYS A 13 5.07 -18.68 -5.15
CA CYS A 13 6.26 -19.53 -5.01
C CYS A 13 6.32 -20.38 -3.73
N LYS A 14 5.33 -20.24 -2.84
CA LYS A 14 5.23 -20.96 -1.54
C LYS A 14 6.32 -20.65 -0.51
N THR A 15 7.25 -19.75 -0.80
CA THR A 15 8.23 -19.23 0.16
C THR A 15 7.51 -18.68 1.41
N GLU A 16 8.08 -18.96 2.59
CA GLU A 16 7.58 -18.46 3.86
C GLU A 16 8.12 -17.05 4.11
N ILE A 17 7.20 -16.15 4.44
CA ILE A 17 7.46 -14.76 4.80
C ILE A 17 7.25 -14.64 6.30
N LEU A 18 8.27 -14.15 7.00
CA LEU A 18 8.25 -13.90 8.43
C LEU A 18 7.93 -12.43 8.65
N ILE A 19 6.88 -12.15 9.40
CA ILE A 19 6.50 -10.79 9.80
C ILE A 19 6.85 -10.64 11.27
N ASP A 20 7.71 -9.68 11.59
CA ASP A 20 8.08 -9.40 12.97
C ASP A 20 7.04 -8.51 13.69
N GLN A 21 7.15 -8.44 15.01
CA GLN A 21 6.21 -7.66 15.83
C GLN A 21 6.19 -6.17 15.46
N ASN A 22 7.34 -5.58 15.12
CA ASN A 22 7.43 -4.15 14.84
C ASN A 22 6.75 -3.82 13.51
N GLU A 23 6.98 -4.64 12.48
CA GLU A 23 6.31 -4.51 11.18
C GLU A 23 4.79 -4.64 11.32
N LEU A 24 4.35 -5.61 12.13
CA LEU A 24 2.93 -5.85 12.39
C LEU A 24 2.26 -4.68 13.11
N GLU A 25 2.91 -4.13 14.14
CA GLU A 25 2.42 -2.97 14.89
C GLU A 25 2.37 -1.71 14.02
N LEU A 26 3.41 -1.48 13.22
CA LEU A 26 3.44 -0.36 12.27
C LEU A 26 2.32 -0.48 11.25
N ALA A 27 2.12 -1.68 10.68
CA ALA A 27 1.06 -1.95 9.72
C ALA A 27 -0.34 -1.70 10.33
N ALA A 28 -0.60 -2.21 11.53
CA ALA A 28 -1.86 -1.99 12.24
C ALA A 28 -2.09 -0.50 12.56
N SER A 29 -1.04 0.23 12.95
CA SER A 29 -1.09 1.67 13.19
C SER A 29 -1.40 2.47 11.92
N LYS A 30 -0.80 2.11 10.78
CA LYS A 30 -1.12 2.70 9.48
C LYS A 30 -2.55 2.37 9.05
N ALA A 31 -3.00 1.13 9.24
CA ALA A 31 -4.37 0.72 8.94
C ALA A 31 -5.41 1.57 9.70
N LYS A 32 -5.17 1.86 11.00
CA LYS A 32 -6.03 2.73 11.83
C LYS A 32 -6.14 4.16 11.30
N ARG A 33 -5.07 4.69 10.73
CA ARG A 33 -5.05 6.05 10.15
C ARG A 33 -5.63 6.11 8.74
N GLY A 34 -5.57 5.00 8.02
CA GLY A 34 -6.01 4.86 6.64
C GLY A 34 -7.43 4.29 6.50
N ALA A 35 -7.61 3.42 5.51
CA ALA A 35 -8.89 2.80 5.17
C ALA A 35 -9.29 1.63 6.09
N GLY A 36 -8.66 1.44 7.26
CA GLY A 36 -8.83 0.27 8.13
C GLY A 36 -8.11 -1.00 7.64
N LEU A 37 -7.26 -0.86 6.61
CA LEU A 37 -6.40 -1.90 6.05
C LEU A 37 -5.07 -1.24 5.61
N TYR A 38 -3.97 -1.94 5.81
CA TYR A 38 -2.65 -1.59 5.29
C TYR A 38 -2.02 -2.83 4.64
N SER A 39 -1.21 -2.64 3.60
CA SER A 39 -0.48 -3.73 2.95
C SER A 39 1.01 -3.67 3.28
N LEU A 40 1.57 -4.81 3.68
CA LEU A 40 3.01 -5.04 3.63
C LEU A 40 3.36 -5.69 2.29
N ALA A 41 4.45 -5.24 1.68
CA ALA A 41 4.94 -5.75 0.41
C ALA A 41 6.32 -6.38 0.61
N PHE A 42 6.49 -7.60 0.12
CA PHE A 42 7.74 -8.35 0.20
C PHE A 42 8.19 -8.71 -1.21
N ASP A 43 9.38 -8.23 -1.57
CA ASP A 43 9.98 -8.51 -2.87
C ASP A 43 10.49 -9.95 -2.94
N HIS A 44 10.04 -10.66 -3.96
CA HIS A 44 10.68 -11.88 -4.45
C HIS A 44 11.40 -11.59 -5.78
N GLU A 45 12.02 -12.60 -6.39
CA GLU A 45 12.78 -12.41 -7.63
C GLU A 45 11.93 -11.94 -8.81
N ASP A 46 10.72 -12.48 -8.97
CA ASP A 46 9.85 -12.25 -10.14
C ASP A 46 8.42 -11.75 -9.78
N HIS A 47 8.16 -11.44 -8.51
CA HIS A 47 6.89 -10.89 -8.04
C HIS A 47 7.03 -10.20 -6.68
N VAL A 48 6.03 -9.39 -6.34
CA VAL A 48 5.84 -8.84 -4.99
C VAL A 48 4.72 -9.61 -4.31
N VAL A 49 4.92 -9.99 -3.06
CA VAL A 49 3.86 -10.55 -2.20
C VAL A 49 3.25 -9.43 -1.37
N ILE A 50 1.96 -9.21 -1.54
CA ILE A 50 1.20 -8.19 -0.84
C ILE A 50 0.37 -8.88 0.25
N ILE A 51 0.59 -8.49 1.49
CA ILE A 51 -0.07 -9.02 2.68
C ILE A 51 -0.94 -7.93 3.29
N TYR A 52 -2.25 -8.14 3.29
CA TYR A 52 -3.22 -7.18 3.82
C TYR A 52 -3.44 -7.40 5.32
N ILE A 53 -3.21 -6.36 6.11
CA ILE A 53 -3.28 -6.35 7.56
C ILE A 53 -4.33 -5.32 8.00
N ASP A 54 -5.21 -5.70 8.92
CA ASP A 54 -6.20 -4.79 9.50
C ASP A 54 -5.67 -4.01 10.73
N GLU A 55 -6.52 -3.14 11.27
CA GLU A 55 -6.24 -2.33 12.47
C GLU A 55 -5.94 -3.12 13.76
N THR A 56 -6.28 -4.41 13.79
CA THR A 56 -6.00 -5.33 14.90
C THR A 56 -4.74 -6.17 14.67
N GLY A 57 -4.04 -5.95 13.55
CA GLY A 57 -2.87 -6.75 13.16
C GLY A 57 -3.24 -8.10 12.56
N ASN A 58 -4.49 -8.35 12.18
CA ASN A 58 -4.91 -9.61 11.57
C ASN A 58 -4.71 -9.60 10.06
N ILE A 59 -4.29 -10.74 9.53
CA ILE A 59 -4.11 -10.93 8.09
C ILE A 59 -5.49 -11.15 7.47
N ARG A 60 -5.81 -10.36 6.45
CA ARG A 60 -7.10 -10.39 5.73
C ARG A 60 -6.99 -10.93 4.32
N GLY A 61 -5.79 -10.91 3.75
CA GLY A 61 -5.53 -11.44 2.43
C GLY A 61 -4.05 -11.50 2.15
N VAL A 62 -3.69 -12.38 1.22
CA VAL A 62 -2.33 -12.53 0.72
C VAL A 62 -2.45 -12.72 -0.79
N GLU A 63 -1.72 -11.92 -1.55
CA GLU A 63 -1.66 -12.06 -3.00
C GLU A 63 -0.25 -11.84 -3.54
N ALA A 64 -0.04 -12.28 -4.79
CA ALA A 64 1.20 -12.06 -5.50
C ALA A 64 0.90 -11.26 -6.77
N SER A 65 1.69 -10.22 -7.02
CA SER A 65 1.62 -9.37 -8.21
C SER A 65 2.96 -9.39 -8.94
N PRO A 66 3.01 -9.44 -10.28
CA PRO A 66 4.27 -9.33 -11.02
C PRO A 66 5.00 -8.02 -10.71
N LEU A 67 6.34 -8.07 -10.65
CA LEU A 67 7.17 -6.88 -10.48
C LEU A 67 7.09 -6.00 -11.73
N LEU A 68 6.72 -4.72 -11.55
CA LEU A 68 6.79 -3.71 -12.60
C LEU A 68 7.92 -2.72 -12.24
N ARG A 69 9.16 -3.14 -12.45
CA ARG A 69 10.32 -2.26 -12.22
C ARG A 69 10.31 -1.13 -13.26
N SER A 70 10.17 0.10 -12.79
CA SER A 70 10.44 1.29 -13.60
C SER A 70 11.94 1.55 -13.56
N GLU A 71 12.64 1.41 -14.69
CA GLU A 71 14.09 1.67 -14.80
C GLU A 71 14.44 3.17 -14.84
N VAL A 72 13.42 4.04 -14.97
CA VAL A 72 13.63 5.49 -15.09
C VAL A 72 13.43 6.17 -13.73
N PRO A 73 14.48 6.76 -13.12
CA PRO A 73 14.32 7.58 -11.93
C PRO A 73 13.49 8.82 -12.25
N LEU A 74 12.40 9.01 -11.51
CA LEU A 74 11.58 10.21 -11.61
C LEU A 74 12.20 11.35 -10.79
N PHE A 75 12.76 12.32 -11.49
CA PHE A 75 13.26 13.56 -10.90
C PHE A 75 12.12 14.57 -10.73
N VAL A 76 11.24 14.31 -9.76
CA VAL A 76 10.19 15.26 -9.35
C VAL A 76 10.66 15.97 -8.10
N LYS A 77 10.68 17.31 -8.08
CA LYS A 77 11.03 18.10 -6.87
C LYS A 77 9.87 18.19 -5.87
N ILE A 78 8.67 17.83 -6.32
CA ILE A 78 7.43 17.88 -5.56
C ILE A 78 6.78 16.51 -5.72
N ASP A 79 6.32 15.93 -4.62
CA ASP A 79 5.53 14.72 -4.60
C ASP A 79 4.14 14.98 -3.99
N ILE A 80 3.27 13.97 -4.04
CA ILE A 80 1.89 14.05 -3.59
C ILE A 80 1.70 13.05 -2.45
N VAL A 81 1.06 13.51 -1.39
CA VAL A 81 0.60 12.69 -0.27
C VAL A 81 -0.93 12.62 -0.32
N PRO A 82 -1.51 11.45 -0.65
CA PRO A 82 -2.96 11.27 -0.64
C PRO A 82 -3.50 11.10 0.78
N ILE A 83 -4.54 11.87 1.10
CA ILE A 83 -5.26 11.80 2.37
C ILE A 83 -6.59 11.07 2.11
N PRO A 84 -6.83 9.89 2.72
CA PRO A 84 -8.06 9.14 2.50
C PRO A 84 -9.27 9.88 3.07
N LYS A 85 -10.49 9.51 2.65
CA LYS A 85 -11.68 9.84 3.43
C LYS A 85 -11.78 8.94 4.67
N PRO A 86 -12.51 9.35 5.72
CA PRO A 86 -12.91 8.43 6.78
C PRO A 86 -13.63 7.22 6.19
N ARG A 87 -13.34 6.01 6.69
CA ARG A 87 -13.84 4.75 6.13
C ARG A 87 -15.36 4.71 6.04
N GLU A 88 -16.07 5.30 7.00
CA GLU A 88 -17.53 5.34 7.03
C GLU A 88 -18.12 6.20 5.90
N LYS A 89 -17.31 7.09 5.32
CA LYS A 89 -17.67 8.01 4.23
C LYS A 89 -17.13 7.55 2.87
N MET A 90 -16.41 6.42 2.82
CA MET A 90 -15.92 5.87 1.56
C MET A 90 -17.02 5.11 0.81
N PRO A 91 -17.00 5.12 -0.53
CA PRO A 91 -17.78 4.16 -1.32
C PRO A 91 -17.32 2.71 -1.03
N SER A 92 -18.08 1.73 -1.53
CA SER A 92 -17.76 0.33 -1.29
C SER A 92 -16.39 -0.07 -1.85
N LEU A 93 -15.52 -0.62 -1.01
CA LEU A 93 -14.21 -1.14 -1.41
C LEU A 93 -14.31 -2.31 -2.41
N LYS A 94 -15.44 -3.02 -2.45
CA LYS A 94 -15.67 -4.15 -3.37
C LYS A 94 -15.66 -3.74 -4.85
N ARG A 95 -15.77 -2.45 -5.14
CA ARG A 95 -15.75 -1.89 -6.50
C ARG A 95 -14.33 -1.65 -7.03
N LEU A 96 -13.33 -1.72 -6.16
CA LEU A 96 -11.94 -1.48 -6.51
C LEU A 96 -11.32 -2.76 -7.07
N SER A 97 -10.50 -2.60 -8.10
CA SER A 97 -9.53 -3.61 -8.48
C SER A 97 -8.52 -3.84 -7.35
N ARG A 98 -7.77 -4.95 -7.42
CA ARG A 98 -6.71 -5.25 -6.44
C ARG A 98 -5.63 -4.17 -6.42
N GLU A 99 -5.25 -3.65 -7.58
CA GLU A 99 -4.25 -2.59 -7.72
C GLU A 99 -4.73 -1.27 -7.09
N GLU A 100 -5.98 -0.88 -7.36
CA GLU A 100 -6.58 0.30 -6.73
C GLU A 100 -6.73 0.14 -5.22
N LEU A 101 -7.11 -1.05 -4.76
CA LEU A 101 -7.21 -1.36 -3.33
C LEU A 101 -5.84 -1.28 -2.65
N ALA A 102 -4.80 -1.87 -3.27
CA ALA A 102 -3.43 -1.80 -2.76
C ALA A 102 -2.97 -0.35 -2.64
N VAL A 103 -3.15 0.48 -3.68
CA VAL A 103 -2.78 1.90 -3.62
C VAL A 103 -3.59 2.65 -2.55
N LEU A 104 -4.91 2.41 -2.45
CA LEU A 104 -5.75 3.04 -1.42
C LEU A 104 -5.30 2.67 0.00
N CYS A 105 -4.82 1.44 0.23
CA CYS A 105 -4.31 0.99 1.53
C CYS A 105 -3.08 1.76 2.01
N HIS A 106 -2.30 2.36 1.10
CA HIS A 106 -1.18 3.23 1.47
C HIS A 106 -1.54 4.72 1.54
N CYS A 107 -2.78 5.10 1.17
CA CYS A 107 -3.25 6.47 1.36
C CYS A 107 -3.56 6.71 2.85
N ASP A 108 -2.63 7.34 3.57
CA ASP A 108 -2.74 7.59 5.02
C ASP A 108 -2.51 9.06 5.42
N GLY A 109 -2.34 9.95 4.43
CA GLY A 109 -2.04 11.36 4.66
C GLY A 109 -0.60 11.66 5.09
N SER A 110 0.28 10.65 5.08
CA SER A 110 1.72 10.80 5.34
C SER A 110 2.62 10.15 4.28
N THR A 111 2.16 9.08 3.64
CA THR A 111 2.92 8.33 2.62
C THR A 111 2.77 9.01 1.25
N SER A 112 3.89 9.31 0.59
CA SER A 112 3.95 9.95 -0.73
C SER A 112 3.73 8.96 -1.88
N LEU A 113 3.36 9.43 -3.07
CA LEU A 113 3.17 8.56 -4.22
C LEU A 113 4.45 7.82 -4.63
N ARG A 114 5.63 8.42 -4.41
CA ARG A 114 6.92 7.74 -4.61
C ARG A 114 7.08 6.58 -3.63
N GLU A 115 6.85 6.80 -2.34
CA GLU A 115 6.93 5.73 -1.35
C GLU A 115 5.91 4.62 -1.63
N ILE A 116 4.71 4.96 -2.10
CA ILE A 116 3.70 3.98 -2.55
C ILE A 116 4.20 3.19 -3.75
N SER A 117 4.79 3.87 -4.73
CA SER A 117 5.35 3.28 -5.95
C SER A 117 6.46 2.28 -5.62
N GLU A 118 7.39 2.68 -4.76
CA GLU A 118 8.50 1.85 -4.28
C GLU A 118 7.98 0.64 -3.49
N ALA A 119 7.06 0.87 -2.54
CA ALA A 119 6.52 -0.20 -1.71
C ALA A 119 5.76 -1.24 -2.53
N LEU A 120 4.98 -0.83 -3.54
CA LEU A 120 4.14 -1.75 -4.31
C LEU A 120 4.84 -2.31 -5.56
N GLY A 121 6.02 -1.80 -5.92
CA GLY A 121 6.67 -2.12 -7.19
C GLY A 121 5.82 -1.72 -8.41
N ILE A 122 5.01 -0.66 -8.28
CA ILE A 122 4.14 -0.12 -9.33
C ILE A 122 4.78 1.17 -9.86
N PRO A 123 4.84 1.42 -11.17
CA PRO A 123 5.38 2.67 -11.70
C PRO A 123 4.64 3.89 -11.15
N TYR A 124 5.38 4.92 -10.74
CA TYR A 124 4.80 6.15 -10.15
C TYR A 124 3.67 6.75 -10.99
N GLY A 125 3.82 6.82 -12.32
CA GLY A 125 2.76 7.34 -13.20
C GLY A 125 1.46 6.54 -13.11
N ARG A 126 1.56 5.23 -12.89
CA ARG A 126 0.42 4.33 -12.67
C ARG A 126 -0.19 4.57 -11.29
N VAL A 127 0.63 4.71 -10.24
CA VAL A 127 0.17 5.08 -8.89
C VAL A 127 -0.58 6.43 -8.92
N LYS A 128 -0.03 7.44 -9.61
CA LYS A 128 -0.67 8.75 -9.77
C LYS A 128 -2.03 8.64 -10.45
N ALA A 129 -2.12 7.91 -11.57
CA ALA A 129 -3.39 7.70 -12.27
C ALA A 129 -4.44 7.00 -11.40
N ILE A 130 -4.02 6.01 -10.62
CA ILE A 130 -4.90 5.31 -9.65
C ILE A 130 -5.37 6.27 -8.57
N VAL A 131 -4.47 7.06 -7.97
CA VAL A 131 -4.82 8.04 -6.93
C VAL A 131 -5.77 9.11 -7.44
N GLU A 132 -5.57 9.62 -8.66
CA GLU A 132 -6.50 10.56 -9.30
C GLU A 132 -7.88 9.92 -9.51
N THR A 133 -7.92 8.66 -9.93
CA THR A 133 -9.17 7.89 -10.09
C THR A 133 -9.89 7.71 -8.75
N LEU A 134 -9.16 7.33 -7.70
CA LEU A 134 -9.68 7.18 -6.34
C LEU A 134 -10.16 8.50 -5.74
N TYR A 135 -9.51 9.62 -6.06
CA TYR A 135 -9.94 10.96 -5.69
C TYR A 135 -11.26 11.32 -6.37
N GLY A 136 -11.35 11.16 -7.69
CA GLY A 136 -12.58 11.41 -8.45
C GLY A 136 -13.75 10.51 -8.03
N ALA A 137 -13.47 9.25 -7.70
CA ALA A 137 -14.47 8.30 -7.20
C ALA A 137 -14.84 8.52 -5.72
N GLY A 138 -14.17 9.46 -5.04
CA GLY A 138 -14.52 9.90 -3.69
C GLY A 138 -13.99 9.01 -2.56
N TYR A 139 -12.94 8.22 -2.78
CA TYR A 139 -12.22 7.48 -1.73
C TYR A 139 -11.16 8.32 -1.03
N ILE A 140 -10.57 9.29 -1.75
CA ILE A 140 -9.56 10.21 -1.24
C ILE A 140 -10.21 11.57 -0.98
N SER A 141 -9.88 12.21 0.14
CA SER A 141 -10.42 13.50 0.55
C SER A 141 -9.62 14.68 0.02
N LYS A 142 -8.30 14.53 -0.02
CA LYS A 142 -7.36 15.60 -0.41
C LYS A 142 -6.05 15.02 -0.94
N LEU A 143 -5.44 15.73 -1.88
CA LEU A 143 -4.07 15.50 -2.33
C LEU A 143 -3.21 16.66 -1.81
N LYS A 144 -2.17 16.36 -1.05
CA LYS A 144 -1.24 17.36 -0.49
C LYS A 144 0.07 17.28 -1.25
N GLU A 145 0.51 18.40 -1.82
CA GLU A 145 1.86 18.50 -2.38
C GLU A 145 2.90 18.62 -1.26
N VAL A 146 4.02 17.92 -1.42
CA VAL A 146 5.17 17.95 -0.52
C VAL A 146 6.44 18.14 -1.34
N VAL A 147 7.36 18.97 -0.86
CA VAL A 147 8.68 19.14 -1.50
C VAL A 147 9.55 17.97 -1.06
N LEU A 148 10.21 17.31 -2.01
CA LEU A 148 11.20 16.29 -1.70
C LEU A 148 12.53 16.99 -1.39
N GLU A 149 13.06 16.75 -0.19
CA GLU A 149 14.39 17.21 0.23
C GLU A 149 15.51 16.38 -0.41
#